data_AF-A0A972AV50-F1
#
_entry.id   AF-A0A972AV50-F1
#
_cell.length_a   1.000
_cell.length_b   1.000
_cell.length_c   1.000
_cell.angle_alpha   90.00
_cell.angle_beta   90.00
_cell.angle_gamma   90.00
#
_symmetry.space_group_name_H-M   'P 1'
#
loop_
_entity.id
_entity.type
_entity.pdbx_description
1 polymer ?
#
loop_
_entity_poly.entity_id
_entity_poly.type
_entity_poly.pdbx_seq_one_letter_code
_entity_poly.pdbx_strand_id
1 'polypeptide(L)'
;MKYDKIPKEYLLEASSALGALRKKLRWKSGKDIQHLEKRKAMGHLPGHSLLEDYNTLIYELIEDDDNIVYLYEFGVKRYYAVRGKVHKVDWIVIFSKDGIMETAFPPRGIDDYIEKRGFKLVGKIREVLER
;
A
#
# COMPACT_ATOMS: atom_id res chain seq x y z
N MET A 1 -14.07 -3.75 -19.91
CA MET A 1 -13.22 -3.06 -18.92
C MET A 1 -12.21 -2.21 -19.70
N LYS A 2 -12.35 -0.89 -19.73
CA LYS A 2 -11.35 -0.03 -20.39
C LYS A 2 -10.14 0.00 -19.46
N TYR A 3 -9.00 -0.49 -19.91
CA TYR A 3 -7.74 -0.23 -19.22
C TYR A 3 -7.50 1.28 -19.32
N ASP A 4 -7.70 2.00 -18.23
CA ASP A 4 -7.31 3.40 -18.19
C ASP A 4 -5.81 3.46 -18.49
N LYS A 5 -5.44 4.14 -19.57
CA LYS A 5 -4.03 4.35 -19.91
C LYS A 5 -3.41 5.18 -18.79
N ILE A 6 -2.66 4.53 -17.90
CA ILE A 6 -1.87 5.20 -16.88
C ILE A 6 -0.70 5.90 -17.59
N PRO A 7 -0.50 7.21 -17.38
CA PRO A 7 0.65 7.94 -17.94
C PRO A 7 1.98 7.30 -17.56
N LYS A 8 2.95 7.29 -18.50
CA LYS A 8 4.28 6.70 -18.26
C LYS A 8 4.96 7.31 -17.04
N GLU A 9 4.80 8.62 -16.82
CA GLU A 9 5.35 9.29 -15.63
C GLU A 9 4.81 8.70 -14.32
N TYR A 10 3.55 8.23 -14.26
CA TYR A 10 2.96 7.68 -13.04
C TYR A 10 3.45 6.24 -12.80
N LEU A 11 3.79 5.52 -13.87
CA LEU A 11 4.45 4.20 -13.76
C LEU A 11 5.86 4.34 -13.17
N LEU A 12 6.63 5.34 -13.63
CA LEU A 12 7.97 5.64 -13.10
C LEU A 12 7.90 6.14 -11.64
N GLU A 13 6.90 6.95 -11.31
CA GLU A 13 6.62 7.36 -9.94
C GLU A 13 6.30 6.15 -9.04
N ALA A 14 5.46 5.22 -9.50
CA ALA A 14 5.13 4.00 -8.74
C ALA A 14 6.39 3.18 -8.43
N SER A 15 7.24 2.96 -9.45
CA SER A 15 8.53 2.26 -9.30
C SER A 15 9.44 2.96 -8.30
N SER A 16 9.63 4.27 -8.45
CA SER A 16 10.48 5.08 -7.57
C SER A 16 9.98 5.08 -6.12
N ALA A 17 8.66 5.26 -5.93
CA ALA A 17 8.03 5.30 -4.63
C ALA A 17 8.10 3.93 -3.92
N LEU A 18 7.83 2.84 -4.63
CA LEU A 18 7.92 1.48 -4.09
C LEU A 18 9.37 1.11 -3.75
N GLY A 19 10.33 1.47 -4.61
CA GLY A 19 11.75 1.29 -4.35
C GLY A 19 12.24 2.08 -3.13
N ALA A 20 11.77 3.33 -2.96
CA ALA A 20 12.08 4.12 -1.77
C ALA A 20 11.48 3.50 -0.50
N LEU A 21 10.24 3.02 -0.58
CA LEU A 21 9.54 2.38 0.53
C LEU A 21 10.23 1.06 0.97
N ARG A 22 10.63 0.21 0.01
CA ARG A 22 11.40 -1.03 0.28
C ARG A 22 12.76 -0.73 0.95
N LYS A 23 13.46 0.33 0.52
CA LYS A 23 14.74 0.71 1.14
C LYS A 23 14.59 1.14 2.60
N LYS A 24 13.55 1.91 2.90
CA LYS A 24 13.26 2.37 4.26
C LYS A 24 11.80 2.78 4.39
N LEU A 25 11.07 2.06 5.23
CA LEU A 25 9.70 2.42 5.58
C LEU A 25 9.70 3.74 6.37
N ARG A 26 9.14 4.78 5.76
CA ARG A 26 9.00 6.10 6.36
C ARG A 26 7.54 6.45 6.51
N TRP A 27 7.09 6.54 7.76
CA TRP A 27 5.77 7.07 8.06
C TRP A 27 5.74 8.57 7.93
N LYS A 28 4.59 9.07 7.47
CA LYS A 28 4.22 10.45 7.71
C LYS A 28 4.19 10.71 9.22
N SER A 29 4.68 11.86 9.65
CA SER A 29 4.90 12.17 11.07
C SER A 29 3.68 11.82 11.95
N GLY A 30 3.90 11.00 12.98
CA GLY A 30 2.90 10.54 13.96
C GLY A 30 1.86 9.54 13.44
N LYS A 31 1.89 9.17 12.15
CA LYS A 31 0.92 8.24 11.56
C LYS A 31 1.20 6.79 11.89
N ASP A 32 2.46 6.44 12.11
CA ASP A 32 2.90 5.13 12.61
C ASP A 32 2.09 4.69 13.84
N ILE A 33 2.23 5.43 14.94
CA ILE A 33 1.60 5.11 16.21
C ILE A 33 0.08 5.24 16.10
N GLN A 34 -0.42 6.28 15.43
CA GLN A 34 -1.86 6.45 15.21
C GLN A 34 -2.48 5.23 14.50
N HIS A 35 -1.84 4.72 13.44
CA HIS A 35 -2.38 3.61 12.68
C HIS A 35 -2.18 2.27 13.39
N LEU A 36 -1.07 2.06 14.09
CA LEU A 36 -0.83 0.89 14.96
C LEU A 36 -1.95 0.75 15.99
N GLU A 37 -2.20 1.79 16.80
CA GLU A 37 -3.22 1.74 17.83
C GLU A 37 -4.62 1.54 17.25
N LYS A 38 -4.90 2.15 16.08
CA LYS A 38 -6.15 1.89 15.36
C LYS A 38 -6.27 0.43 14.90
N ARG A 39 -5.19 -0.20 14.44
CA ARG A 39 -5.21 -1.62 14.02
C ARG A 39 -5.47 -2.54 15.21
N LYS A 40 -4.84 -2.26 16.36
CA LYS A 40 -5.06 -2.98 17.62
C LYS A 40 -6.51 -2.85 18.09
N ALA A 41 -7.03 -1.62 18.15
CA ALA A 41 -8.40 -1.34 18.59
C ALA A 41 -9.47 -1.99 17.69
N MET A 42 -9.18 -2.17 16.40
CA MET A 42 -10.08 -2.84 15.46
C MET A 42 -9.91 -4.37 15.42
N GLY A 43 -9.01 -4.94 16.24
CA GLY A 43 -8.70 -6.37 16.23
C GLY A 43 -7.99 -6.85 14.97
N HIS A 44 -7.41 -5.95 14.18
CA HIS A 44 -6.63 -6.30 12.98
C HIS A 44 -5.22 -6.76 13.32
N LEU A 45 -4.71 -6.34 14.48
CA LEU A 45 -3.45 -6.79 15.06
C LEU A 45 -3.70 -7.20 16.52
N PRO A 46 -2.92 -8.15 17.05
CA PRO A 46 -2.93 -8.45 18.49
C PRO A 46 -2.74 -7.20 19.35
N GLY A 47 -3.42 -7.14 20.50
CA GLY A 47 -3.35 -5.98 21.40
C GLY A 47 -1.96 -5.71 21.99
N HIS A 48 -1.05 -6.68 21.92
CA HIS A 48 0.35 -6.55 22.34
C HIS A 48 1.32 -6.24 21.18
N SER A 49 0.82 -6.10 19.94
CA SER A 49 1.67 -5.80 18.80
C SER A 49 2.39 -4.46 18.95
N LEU A 50 3.66 -4.48 18.60
CA LEU A 50 4.56 -3.34 18.57
C LEU A 50 4.58 -2.70 17.16
N LEU A 51 5.19 -1.53 17.06
CA LEU A 51 5.39 -0.87 15.77
C LEU A 51 6.25 -1.73 14.82
N GLU A 52 7.20 -2.47 15.36
CA GLU A 52 8.08 -3.38 14.63
C GLU A 52 7.30 -4.54 13.99
N ASP A 53 6.36 -5.14 14.70
CA ASP A 53 5.48 -6.18 14.15
C ASP A 53 4.64 -5.64 12.99
N TYR A 54 4.10 -4.44 13.16
CA TYR A 54 3.29 -3.80 12.13
C TYR A 54 4.12 -3.42 10.89
N ASN A 55 5.33 -2.90 11.09
CA ASN A 55 6.25 -2.62 9.98
C ASN A 55 6.70 -3.91 9.29
N THR A 56 6.93 -5.00 10.02
CA THR A 56 7.29 -6.31 9.46
C THR A 56 6.19 -6.82 8.54
N LEU A 57 4.93 -6.77 8.97
CA LEU A 57 3.77 -7.10 8.13
C LEU A 57 3.73 -6.25 6.84
N ILE A 58 4.02 -4.95 6.95
CA ILE A 58 4.06 -4.07 5.77
C ILE A 58 5.20 -4.47 4.84
N TYR A 59 6.38 -4.79 5.38
CA TYR A 59 7.52 -5.28 4.61
C TYR A 59 7.17 -6.56 3.83
N GLU A 60 6.55 -7.55 4.48
CA GLU A 60 6.08 -8.77 3.81
C GLU A 60 5.19 -8.47 2.60
N LEU A 61 4.27 -7.50 2.74
CA LEU A 61 3.38 -7.11 1.64
C LEU A 61 4.12 -6.42 0.49
N ILE A 62 5.04 -5.49 0.79
CA ILE A 62 5.71 -4.72 -0.25
C ILE A 62 6.89 -5.47 -0.87
N GLU A 63 7.42 -6.51 -0.23
CA GLU A 63 8.54 -7.34 -0.72
C GLU A 63 8.09 -8.55 -1.56
N ASP A 64 6.84 -8.99 -1.42
CA ASP A 64 6.29 -10.05 -2.28
C ASP A 64 6.03 -9.52 -3.71
N ASP A 65 6.85 -10.00 -4.64
CA ASP A 65 6.87 -9.58 -6.04
C ASP A 65 5.59 -9.90 -6.83
N ASP A 66 4.75 -10.82 -6.33
CA ASP A 66 3.47 -11.19 -6.94
C ASP A 66 2.29 -10.34 -6.45
N ASN A 67 2.49 -9.52 -5.40
CA ASN A 67 1.47 -8.58 -4.93
C ASN A 67 1.20 -7.48 -5.96
N ILE A 68 0.01 -6.88 -5.86
CA ILE A 68 -0.53 -6.02 -6.92
C ILE A 68 -0.44 -4.56 -6.51
N VAL A 69 0.08 -3.73 -7.40
CA VAL A 69 0.19 -2.28 -7.27
C VAL A 69 -0.97 -1.58 -7.97
N TYR A 70 -1.52 -0.57 -7.30
CA TYR A 70 -2.58 0.28 -7.80
C TYR A 70 -2.20 1.76 -7.66
N LEU A 71 -2.75 2.60 -8.54
CA LEU A 71 -2.75 4.05 -8.47
C LEU A 71 -4.08 4.53 -7.88
N TYR A 72 -4.01 5.48 -6.95
CA TYR A 72 -5.17 6.20 -6.41
C TYR A 72 -4.95 7.70 -6.52
N GLU A 73 -5.83 8.35 -7.27
CA GLU A 73 -5.82 9.79 -7.49
C GLU A 73 -6.84 10.46 -6.56
N PHE A 74 -6.39 11.44 -5.78
CA PHE A 74 -7.25 12.20 -4.88
C PHE A 74 -7.03 13.70 -5.08
N GLY A 75 -7.88 14.30 -5.91
CA GLY A 75 -7.65 15.65 -6.42
C GLY A 75 -6.35 15.71 -7.22
N VAL A 76 -5.45 16.62 -6.85
CA VAL A 76 -4.12 16.74 -7.49
C VAL A 76 -3.07 15.79 -6.91
N LYS A 77 -3.42 15.02 -5.87
CA LYS A 77 -2.48 14.12 -5.20
C LYS A 77 -2.55 12.73 -5.82
N ARG A 78 -1.39 12.08 -5.91
CA ARG A 78 -1.24 10.70 -6.33
C ARG A 78 -0.71 9.87 -5.18
N TYR A 79 -1.37 8.74 -4.98
CA TYR A 79 -1.00 7.71 -4.03
C TYR A 79 -0.87 6.39 -4.79
N TYR A 80 -0.03 5.53 -4.27
CA TYR A 80 0.12 4.17 -4.73
C TYR A 80 -0.29 3.22 -3.61
N ALA A 81 -0.77 2.04 -3.98
CA ALA A 81 -1.14 1.04 -3.02
C ALA A 81 -0.69 -0.35 -3.43
N VAL A 82 -0.20 -1.12 -2.46
CA VAL A 82 0.04 -2.55 -2.61
C VAL A 82 -1.11 -3.30 -1.96
N ARG A 83 -1.71 -4.23 -2.72
CA ARG A 83 -2.61 -5.26 -2.22
C ARG A 83 -1.86 -6.58 -2.13
N GLY A 84 -2.01 -7.26 -1.00
CA GLY A 84 -1.51 -8.61 -0.81
C GLY A 84 -2.24 -9.33 0.32
N LYS A 85 -1.78 -10.54 0.64
CA LYS A 85 -2.35 -11.35 1.74
C LYS A 85 -1.30 -11.62 2.80
N VAL A 86 -1.68 -11.40 4.06
CA VAL A 86 -0.92 -11.83 5.24
C VAL A 86 -1.84 -12.71 6.08
N HIS A 87 -1.38 -13.92 6.40
CA HIS A 87 -2.17 -14.93 7.12
C HIS A 87 -3.59 -15.15 6.54
N LYS A 88 -3.71 -15.19 5.21
CA LYS A 88 -4.98 -15.36 4.45
C LYS A 88 -5.95 -14.18 4.53
N VAL A 89 -5.59 -13.09 5.20
CA VAL A 89 -6.37 -11.85 5.23
C VAL A 89 -5.84 -10.92 4.14
N ASP A 90 -6.72 -10.32 3.36
CA ASP A 90 -6.35 -9.29 2.40
C ASP A 90 -5.99 -7.99 3.11
N TRP A 91 -4.84 -7.41 2.75
CA TRP A 91 -4.34 -6.13 3.23
C TRP A 91 -4.11 -5.17 2.08
N ILE A 92 -4.20 -3.88 2.40
CA ILE A 92 -3.77 -2.80 1.52
C ILE A 92 -2.79 -1.90 2.26
N VAL A 93 -1.69 -1.56 1.59
CA VAL A 93 -0.69 -0.58 2.02
C VAL A 93 -0.80 0.62 1.10
N ILE A 94 -0.95 1.83 1.60
CA ILE A 94 -1.09 3.06 0.80
C ILE A 94 0.03 4.02 1.17
N PHE A 95 0.72 4.54 0.15
CA PHE A 95 1.85 5.44 0.27
C PHE A 95 1.80 6.55 -0.79
N SER A 96 2.48 7.66 -0.54
CA SER A 96 2.56 8.78 -1.48
C SER A 96 3.48 8.46 -2.66
N LYS A 97 3.45 9.31 -3.70
CA LYS A 97 4.43 9.28 -4.81
C LYS A 97 5.90 9.42 -4.40
N ASP A 98 6.17 9.80 -3.16
CA ASP A 98 7.52 9.94 -2.61
C ASP A 98 7.93 8.74 -1.73
N GLY A 99 7.12 7.68 -1.71
CA GLY A 99 7.38 6.48 -0.88
C GLY A 99 7.09 6.69 0.62
N ILE A 100 6.30 7.69 0.99
CA ILE A 100 5.93 7.95 2.39
C ILE A 100 4.64 7.20 2.73
N MET A 101 4.66 6.38 3.77
CA MET A 101 3.50 5.64 4.26
C MET A 101 2.39 6.57 4.75
N GLU A 102 1.19 6.35 4.24
CA GLU A 102 -0.04 7.04 4.67
C GLU A 102 -0.90 6.13 5.54
N THR A 103 -1.06 4.84 5.18
CA THR A 103 -1.80 3.87 5.98
C THR A 103 -1.54 2.42 5.52
N ALA A 104 -1.79 1.43 6.39
CA ALA A 104 -1.94 0.04 6.01
C ALA A 104 -3.05 -0.62 6.83
N PHE A 105 -3.87 -1.46 6.21
CA PHE A 105 -4.96 -2.16 6.92
C PHE A 105 -5.61 -3.27 6.10
N PRO A 106 -6.34 -4.19 6.76
CA PRO A 106 -7.21 -5.14 6.08
C PRO A 106 -8.62 -4.54 5.90
N PRO A 107 -9.04 -4.16 4.67
CA PRO A 107 -10.41 -3.71 4.43
C PRO A 107 -11.40 -4.87 4.52
N ARG A 108 -12.65 -4.58 4.91
CA ARG A 108 -13.75 -5.53 4.74
C ARG A 108 -14.13 -5.58 3.26
N GLY A 109 -13.71 -6.64 2.56
CA GLY A 109 -13.89 -6.78 1.11
C GLY A 109 -12.95 -5.87 0.34
N ILE A 110 -11.79 -6.40 -0.04
CA ILE A 110 -10.75 -5.59 -0.70
C ILE A 110 -11.13 -5.19 -2.14
N ASP A 111 -11.84 -6.06 -2.86
CA ASP A 111 -12.29 -5.80 -4.23
C ASP A 111 -13.27 -4.62 -4.26
N ASP A 112 -14.30 -4.66 -3.40
CA ASP A 112 -15.23 -3.55 -3.16
C ASP A 112 -14.52 -2.25 -2.79
N TYR A 113 -13.50 -2.33 -1.93
CA TYR A 113 -12.76 -1.15 -1.48
C TYR A 113 -12.00 -0.50 -2.65
N ILE A 114 -11.34 -1.31 -3.47
CA ILE A 114 -10.58 -0.86 -4.65
C ILE A 114 -11.53 -0.26 -5.69
N GLU A 115 -12.62 -0.95 -6.00
CA GLU A 115 -13.59 -0.51 -7.01
C GLU A 115 -14.29 0.79 -6.60
N LYS A 116 -14.87 0.85 -5.39
CA LYS A 116 -15.62 2.03 -4.90
C LYS A 116 -14.76 3.29 -4.81
N ARG A 117 -13.44 3.13 -4.66
CA ARG A 117 -12.48 4.22 -4.55
C ARG A 117 -11.83 4.58 -5.89
N GLY A 118 -12.09 3.83 -6.96
CA GLY A 118 -11.55 4.12 -8.29
C GLY A 118 -10.04 3.90 -8.40
N PHE A 119 -9.50 2.90 -7.69
CA PHE A 119 -8.10 2.50 -7.86
C PHE A 119 -7.87 1.95 -9.27
N LYS A 120 -6.79 2.39 -9.91
CA LYS A 120 -6.38 1.95 -11.25
C LYS A 120 -5.26 0.93 -11.13
N LEU A 121 -5.40 -0.22 -11.77
CA LEU A 121 -4.38 -1.28 -11.77
C LEU A 121 -3.10 -0.80 -12.46
N VAL A 122 -1.97 -0.85 -11.74
CA VAL A 122 -0.65 -0.53 -12.30
C VAL A 122 0.04 -1.80 -12.80
N GLY A 123 0.02 -2.88 -12.02
CA GLY A 123 0.66 -4.16 -12.34
C GLY A 123 1.10 -4.91 -11.09
N LYS A 124 1.80 -6.03 -11.26
CA LYS A 124 2.47 -6.72 -10.14
C LYS A 124 3.71 -5.97 -9.69
N ILE A 125 4.15 -6.17 -8.45
CA ILE A 125 5.35 -5.49 -7.94
C ILE A 125 6.58 -5.75 -8.83
N ARG A 126 6.83 -7.00 -9.26
CA ARG A 126 7.94 -7.29 -10.20
C ARG A 126 7.90 -6.45 -11.48
N GLU A 127 6.70 -6.27 -12.06
CA GLU A 127 6.49 -5.51 -13.30
C GLU A 127 6.61 -4.00 -13.09
N VAL A 128 6.38 -3.53 -11.86
CA VAL A 128 6.51 -2.13 -11.48
C VAL A 128 7.98 -1.78 -11.24
N LEU A 129 8.76 -2.65 -10.62
CA LEU A 129 10.17 -2.40 -10.32
C LEU A 129 11.09 -2.46 -11.56
N GLU A 130 10.63 -3.06 -12.66
CA GLU A 130 11.33 -3.10 -13.95
C GLU A 130 11.10 -1.84 -14.82
N ARG A 131 10.35 -0.85 -14.34
CA ARG A 131 9.98 0.36 -15.11
C ARG A 131 11.06 1.43 -15.16
#